data_AF-A0A934P6M7-F1
#
_entry.id   AF-A0A934P6M7-F1
#
_cell.length_a   1.000
_cell.length_b   1.000
_cell.length_c   1.000
_cell.angle_alpha   90.00
_cell.angle_beta   90.00
_cell.angle_gamma   90.00
#
_symmetry.space_group_name_H-M   'P 1'
#
loop_
_entity.id
_entity.type
_entity.pdbx_description
1 polymer ?
#
loop_
_entity_poly.entity_id
_entity_poly.type
_entity_poly.pdbx_seq_one_letter_code
_entity_poly.pdbx_strand_id
1 'polypeptide(L)'
;MFESLARESLHSDVFWEVQFVFDPDALTDNFAYTVGLAQRGYPELHLRAAPSQEVSESPWVLSAKDCGMQLNSFARKLIEGTLEVGKPFTSTYDGGATTIIWTPGEPTDRRDVDAHRVDAASLVIPMHSELVSTPIMPLADLSDREEARWRFELEQIVGNVTPNRRGLRGFRAPRPDASYSCHQDFGPLTPLVEARAYALAQATPEMLADLVERCLDTDRCFGSGAVLGTAHTHARLVSRQSAAWNAGDLATTLVHSFRGPEGGAPMWRALLALTGVAHDGGNPHSGLSGVLTTAFAAILVATTVTDRLDEETRSAAFGPWSSARTASSMSPDPAWWAPDHVLDRISAELDDLDWQGVDALAVAWQQLSEDPFVMLLRGLAVTGPRGCPSASELLGGSLGGVRAAFTPDLEWTLTEFLCCATALLAERAKFDAAHVHRFCLPFASVLPNLETAMNSPL
;
A
#
# COMPACT_ATOMS: atom_id res chain seq x y z
N MET A 1 -15.04 6.58 -18.32
CA MET A 1 -15.91 7.48 -17.55
C MET A 1 -15.87 7.00 -16.11
N PHE A 2 -14.80 7.35 -15.39
CA PHE A 2 -14.61 6.99 -13.99
C PHE A 2 -14.68 8.29 -13.19
N GLU A 3 -15.86 8.60 -12.68
CA GLU A 3 -15.99 9.50 -11.56
C GLU A 3 -15.39 8.78 -10.35
N SER A 4 -14.11 9.08 -10.08
CA SER A 4 -13.45 8.69 -8.83
C SER A 4 -14.12 9.46 -7.69
N LEU A 5 -15.14 8.86 -7.09
CA LEU A 5 -15.65 9.28 -5.79
C LEU A 5 -14.51 9.10 -4.78
N ALA A 6 -13.79 10.18 -4.50
CA ALA A 6 -12.89 10.32 -3.37
C ALA A 6 -13.70 10.39 -2.05
N ARG A 7 -14.53 9.37 -1.80
CA ARG A 7 -15.44 9.30 -0.66
C ARG A 7 -15.31 7.96 0.03
N GLU A 8 -14.35 7.90 0.94
CA GLU A 8 -14.47 7.17 2.20
C GLU A 8 -13.62 7.95 3.21
N SER A 9 -14.18 9.01 3.79
CA SER A 9 -13.57 9.66 4.94
C SER A 9 -13.93 8.86 6.18
N LEU A 10 -12.90 8.36 6.88
CA LEU A 10 -12.95 7.53 8.09
C LEU A 10 -13.64 8.15 9.33
N HIS A 11 -14.37 9.28 9.21
CA HIS A 11 -15.13 9.89 10.31
C HIS A 11 -16.40 10.60 9.79
N SER A 12 -17.53 10.43 10.48
CA SER A 12 -18.87 10.92 10.14
C SER A 12 -19.07 12.45 10.18
N ASP A 13 -18.02 13.24 10.39
CA ASP A 13 -18.10 14.70 10.65
C ASP A 13 -17.73 15.59 9.44
N VAL A 14 -17.44 14.98 8.27
CA VAL A 14 -17.11 15.73 7.05
C VAL A 14 -18.40 16.21 6.37
N PHE A 15 -18.67 17.51 6.46
CA PHE A 15 -19.86 18.16 5.84
C PHE A 15 -19.53 18.92 4.54
N TRP A 16 -18.28 18.86 4.08
CA TRP A 16 -17.83 19.49 2.84
C TRP A 16 -17.43 18.42 1.80
N GLU A 17 -17.29 18.86 0.56
CA GLU A 17 -16.77 18.05 -0.55
C GLU A 17 -15.43 18.62 -1.01
N VAL A 18 -14.59 17.77 -1.61
CA VAL A 18 -13.39 18.22 -2.34
C VAL A 18 -13.64 17.99 -3.83
N GLN A 19 -13.49 19.06 -4.61
CA GLN A 19 -13.48 19.00 -6.06
C GLN A 19 -12.03 19.02 -6.55
N PHE A 20 -11.63 18.00 -7.32
CA PHE A 20 -10.40 18.04 -8.11
C PHE A 20 -10.73 18.50 -9.53
N VAL A 21 -9.90 19.38 -10.09
CA VAL A 21 -9.97 19.86 -11.47
C VAL A 21 -8.70 19.40 -12.17
N PHE A 22 -8.90 18.59 -13.20
CA PHE A 22 -7.84 18.01 -14.00
C PHE A 22 -7.75 18.72 -15.35
N ASP A 23 -6.57 19.23 -15.67
CA ASP A 23 -6.21 19.69 -17.01
C ASP A 23 -5.47 18.56 -17.76
N PRO A 24 -6.06 17.98 -18.81
CA PRO A 24 -5.43 16.91 -19.58
C PRO A 24 -4.21 17.38 -20.39
N ASP A 25 -4.10 18.67 -20.69
CA ASP A 25 -3.06 19.25 -21.54
C ASP A 25 -1.91 19.84 -20.72
N ALA A 26 -2.13 20.14 -19.42
CA ALA A 26 -1.14 20.71 -18.51
C ALA A 26 -1.18 20.06 -17.11
N LEU A 27 -0.35 19.02 -16.90
CA LEU A 27 -0.28 18.30 -15.61
C LEU A 27 0.03 19.19 -14.39
N THR A 28 0.68 20.34 -14.60
CA THR A 28 1.04 21.32 -13.56
C THR A 28 -0.09 22.27 -13.18
N ASP A 29 -1.13 22.39 -14.01
CA ASP A 29 -2.26 23.29 -13.78
C ASP A 29 -3.42 22.61 -13.05
N ASN A 30 -3.24 21.35 -12.65
CA ASN A 30 -4.17 20.63 -11.80
C ASN A 30 -4.34 21.32 -10.43
N PHE A 31 -5.57 21.40 -9.94
CA PHE A 31 -5.87 21.99 -8.65
C PHE A 31 -7.09 21.32 -8.00
N ALA A 32 -7.28 21.59 -6.71
CA ALA A 32 -8.43 21.14 -5.95
C ALA A 32 -8.94 22.24 -5.03
N TYR A 33 -10.21 22.18 -4.69
CA TYR A 33 -10.80 23.09 -3.71
C TYR A 33 -11.98 22.45 -2.96
N THR A 34 -12.29 22.99 -1.79
CA THR A 34 -13.43 22.55 -0.99
C THR A 34 -14.73 23.22 -1.44
N VAL A 35 -15.85 22.53 -1.22
CA VAL A 35 -17.21 23.06 -1.41
C VAL A 35 -18.05 22.67 -0.19
N GLY A 36 -18.60 23.66 0.51
CA GLY A 36 -19.53 23.47 1.63
C GLY A 36 -19.03 24.02 2.97
N LEU A 37 -17.76 24.39 3.10
CA LEU A 37 -17.24 25.04 4.32
C LEU A 37 -17.94 26.37 4.58
N ALA A 38 -18.23 27.13 3.52
CA ALA A 38 -18.91 28.42 3.60
C ALA A 38 -20.31 28.33 4.22
N GLN A 39 -21.01 27.21 4.05
CA GLN A 39 -22.34 26.99 4.61
C GLN A 39 -22.33 26.91 6.15
N ARG A 40 -21.16 26.68 6.74
CA ARG A 40 -20.93 26.70 8.20
C ARG A 40 -20.14 27.93 8.66
N GLY A 41 -19.94 28.92 7.78
CA GLY A 41 -19.28 30.18 8.12
C GLY A 41 -17.75 30.16 8.03
N TYR A 42 -17.17 29.14 7.40
CA TYR A 42 -15.72 29.05 7.16
C TYR A 42 -15.39 29.38 5.70
N PRO A 43 -14.27 30.04 5.38
CA PRO A 43 -13.84 30.19 3.99
C PRO A 43 -13.55 28.82 3.36
N GLU A 44 -13.73 28.72 2.04
CA GLU A 44 -13.31 27.52 1.30
C GLU A 44 -11.77 27.49 1.20
N LEU A 45 -11.21 26.33 0.87
CA LEU A 45 -9.78 26.14 0.68
C LEU A 45 -9.50 25.77 -0.76
N HIS A 46 -8.40 26.28 -1.32
CA HIS A 46 -7.92 25.95 -2.67
C HIS A 46 -6.46 25.52 -2.61
N LEU A 47 -6.08 24.54 -3.44
CA LEU A 47 -4.76 23.95 -3.49
C LEU A 47 -4.36 23.64 -4.93
N ARG A 48 -3.20 24.13 -5.38
CA ARG A 48 -2.57 23.66 -6.63
C ARG A 48 -1.84 22.34 -6.39
N ALA A 49 -1.92 21.42 -7.34
CA ALA A 49 -1.26 20.12 -7.23
C ALA A 49 0.27 20.23 -7.36
N ALA A 50 0.75 21.12 -8.24
CA ALA A 50 2.16 21.45 -8.36
C ALA A 50 2.57 22.52 -7.33
N PRO A 51 3.72 22.36 -6.65
CA PRO A 51 4.33 23.42 -5.85
C PRO A 51 4.65 24.66 -6.69
N SER A 52 4.70 25.82 -6.03
CA SER A 52 4.87 27.12 -6.69
C SER A 52 6.27 27.35 -7.29
N GLN A 53 7.23 26.46 -7.03
CA GLN A 53 8.61 26.57 -7.50
C GLN A 53 8.79 25.80 -8.81
N GLU A 54 9.47 26.39 -9.80
CA GLU A 54 9.88 25.65 -11.01
C GLU A 54 10.92 24.59 -10.65
N VAL A 55 10.55 23.31 -10.80
CA VAL A 55 11.47 22.18 -10.65
C VAL A 55 11.87 21.71 -12.05
N SER A 56 13.14 21.89 -12.42
CA SER A 56 13.57 21.93 -13.83
C SER A 56 13.61 20.59 -14.58
N GLU A 57 13.45 19.44 -13.92
CA GLU A 57 13.70 18.15 -14.58
C GLU A 57 12.61 17.08 -14.39
N SER A 58 11.66 17.28 -13.47
CA SER A 58 10.42 16.50 -13.33
C SER A 58 9.53 17.19 -12.30
N PRO A 59 8.38 17.77 -12.69
CA PRO A 59 7.53 18.48 -11.75
C PRO A 59 6.96 17.48 -10.74
N TRP A 60 7.32 17.65 -9.48
CA TRP A 60 6.67 16.92 -8.39
C TRP A 60 5.23 17.46 -8.29
N VAL A 61 4.24 16.57 -8.30
CA VAL A 61 2.82 16.94 -8.26
C VAL A 61 2.07 16.03 -7.29
N LEU A 62 1.13 16.61 -6.55
CA LEU A 62 0.18 15.84 -5.75
C LEU A 62 -0.81 15.09 -6.65
N SER A 63 -1.12 13.85 -6.28
CA SER A 63 -2.23 13.13 -6.90
C SER A 63 -3.58 13.74 -6.49
N ALA A 64 -4.66 13.42 -7.21
CA ALA A 64 -6.01 13.84 -6.82
C ALA A 64 -6.39 13.35 -5.40
N LYS A 65 -5.95 12.14 -5.04
CA LYS A 65 -6.14 11.57 -3.71
C LYS A 65 -5.40 12.40 -2.65
N ASP A 66 -4.13 12.74 -2.91
CA ASP A 66 -3.33 13.52 -1.95
C ASP A 66 -3.86 14.94 -1.81
N CYS A 67 -4.24 15.60 -2.91
CA CYS A 67 -4.91 16.90 -2.86
C CYS A 67 -6.17 16.85 -1.97
N GLY A 68 -7.00 15.81 -2.11
CA GLY A 68 -8.18 15.65 -1.27
C GLY A 68 -7.86 15.37 0.20
N MET A 69 -6.87 14.52 0.48
CA MET A 69 -6.42 14.27 1.85
C MET A 69 -5.88 15.55 2.51
N GLN A 70 -5.08 16.34 1.80
CA GLN A 70 -4.54 17.59 2.33
C GLN A 70 -5.64 18.63 2.56
N LEU A 71 -6.55 18.82 1.61
CA LEU A 71 -7.67 19.76 1.80
C LEU A 71 -8.57 19.34 2.96
N ASN A 72 -8.81 18.05 3.17
CA ASN A 72 -9.54 17.56 4.34
C ASN A 72 -8.78 17.85 5.65
N SER A 73 -7.47 17.64 5.67
CA SER A 73 -6.61 17.96 6.82
C SER A 73 -6.62 19.46 7.13
N PHE A 74 -6.49 20.30 6.11
CA PHE A 74 -6.49 21.76 6.25
C PHE A 74 -7.87 22.28 6.68
N ALA A 75 -8.95 21.73 6.14
CA ALA A 75 -10.31 22.08 6.55
C ALA A 75 -10.55 21.79 8.03
N ARG A 76 -10.05 20.65 8.53
CA ARG A 76 -10.10 20.34 9.98
C ARG A 76 -9.29 21.34 10.79
N LYS A 77 -8.03 21.61 10.40
CA LYS A 77 -7.20 22.61 11.07
C LYS A 77 -7.87 23.99 11.09
N LEU A 78 -8.57 24.37 10.01
CA LEU A 78 -9.33 25.62 9.92
C LEU A 78 -10.50 25.63 10.92
N ILE A 79 -11.29 24.56 10.98
CA ILE A 79 -12.43 24.42 11.89
C ILE A 79 -11.98 24.42 13.36
N GLU A 80 -10.88 23.76 13.66
CA GLU A 80 -10.24 23.69 14.98
C GLU A 80 -9.54 25.00 15.38
N GLY A 81 -9.40 25.95 14.45
CA GLY A 81 -8.69 27.22 14.69
C GLY A 81 -7.17 27.09 14.77
N THR A 82 -6.59 25.99 14.27
CA THR A 82 -5.15 25.75 14.25
C THR A 82 -4.48 26.09 12.91
N LEU A 83 -5.28 26.40 11.88
CA LEU A 83 -4.80 26.95 10.60
C LEU A 83 -4.81 28.48 10.65
N GLU A 84 -3.63 29.09 10.79
CA GLU A 84 -3.46 30.55 10.82
C GLU A 84 -3.02 31.08 9.44
N VAL A 85 -3.70 32.10 8.93
CA VAL A 85 -3.33 32.79 7.68
C VAL A 85 -1.89 33.34 7.78
N GLY A 86 -1.12 33.13 6.71
CA GLY A 86 0.28 33.58 6.59
C GLY A 86 1.30 32.76 7.39
N LYS A 87 0.87 31.83 8.25
CA LYS A 87 1.77 31.05 9.10
C LYS A 87 2.15 29.73 8.42
N PRO A 88 3.43 29.53 8.06
CA PRO A 88 3.84 28.32 7.39
C PRO A 88 3.85 27.12 8.34
N PHE A 89 3.58 25.93 7.81
CA PHE A 89 3.78 24.65 8.48
C PHE A 89 4.30 23.61 7.49
N THR A 90 4.92 22.55 8.00
CA THR A 90 5.55 21.54 7.16
C THR A 90 4.75 20.26 7.11
N SER A 91 4.89 19.53 6.00
CA SER A 91 4.41 18.16 5.86
C SER A 91 5.43 17.33 5.09
N THR A 92 5.61 16.09 5.50
CA THR A 92 6.51 15.13 4.88
C THR A 92 5.71 14.12 4.04
N TYR A 93 6.23 13.79 2.87
CA TYR A 93 5.67 12.86 1.89
C TYR A 93 6.73 11.83 1.49
N ASP A 94 6.31 10.80 0.77
CA ASP A 94 7.20 9.79 0.18
C ASP A 94 8.13 9.14 1.21
N GLY A 95 7.59 8.66 2.33
CA GLY A 95 8.41 8.07 3.42
C GLY A 95 9.37 9.07 4.07
N GLY A 96 9.09 10.37 3.98
CA GLY A 96 9.95 11.44 4.50
C GLY A 96 10.97 11.96 3.49
N ALA A 97 11.01 11.44 2.27
CA ALA A 97 11.93 11.88 1.22
C ALA A 97 11.60 13.28 0.66
N THR A 98 10.33 13.68 0.77
CA THR A 98 9.82 14.95 0.24
C THR A 98 9.28 15.78 1.40
N THR A 99 9.69 17.04 1.52
CA THR A 99 9.13 17.98 2.50
C THR A 99 8.50 19.17 1.79
N ILE A 100 7.27 19.50 2.16
CA ILE A 100 6.53 20.66 1.64
C ILE A 100 6.28 21.64 2.78
N ILE A 101 6.54 22.91 2.49
CA ILE A 101 6.11 24.04 3.32
C ILE A 101 4.78 24.51 2.76
N TRP A 102 3.75 24.48 3.61
CA TRP A 102 2.42 24.98 3.33
C TRP A 102 2.23 26.35 3.97
N THR A 103 1.78 27.32 3.19
CA THR A 103 1.48 28.67 3.68
C THR A 103 0.04 29.02 3.28
N PRO A 104 -0.91 29.11 4.23
CA PRO A 104 -2.24 29.61 3.94
C PRO A 104 -2.16 31.09 3.54
N GLY A 105 -2.65 31.43 2.35
CA GLY A 105 -2.70 32.80 1.86
C GLY A 105 -3.86 33.61 2.43
N GLU A 106 -3.93 34.88 2.05
CA GLU A 106 -5.06 35.73 2.41
C GLU A 106 -6.35 35.25 1.72
N PRO A 107 -7.52 35.31 2.39
CA PRO A 107 -8.80 35.00 1.76
C PRO A 107 -9.05 35.87 0.52
N THR A 108 -9.34 35.24 -0.62
CA THR A 108 -9.53 35.91 -1.92
C THR A 108 -10.85 35.53 -2.58
N ASP A 109 -11.23 36.24 -3.65
CA ASP A 109 -12.40 35.91 -4.47
C ASP A 109 -12.17 34.56 -5.19
N ARG A 110 -13.20 33.71 -5.22
CA ARG A 110 -13.17 32.40 -5.89
C ARG A 110 -12.72 32.46 -7.36
N ARG A 111 -12.90 33.59 -8.05
CA ARG A 111 -12.51 33.77 -9.45
C ARG A 111 -11.01 33.95 -9.62
N ASP A 112 -10.30 34.39 -8.58
CA ASP A 112 -8.84 34.56 -8.63
C ASP A 112 -8.10 33.22 -8.54
N VAL A 113 -8.81 32.15 -8.15
CA VAL A 113 -8.30 30.79 -7.96
C VAL A 113 -9.14 29.74 -8.69
N ASP A 114 -9.95 30.16 -9.67
CA ASP A 114 -10.77 29.28 -10.52
C ASP A 114 -11.70 28.29 -9.78
N ALA A 115 -12.09 28.62 -8.54
CA ALA A 115 -12.97 27.81 -7.70
C ALA A 115 -14.46 28.02 -8.06
N HIS A 116 -14.84 27.65 -9.29
CA HIS A 116 -16.12 28.05 -9.87
C HIS A 116 -17.38 27.50 -9.19
N ARG A 117 -17.29 26.34 -8.50
CA ARG A 117 -18.43 25.73 -7.76
C ARG A 117 -18.63 26.32 -6.35
N VAL A 118 -17.74 27.19 -5.89
CA VAL A 118 -17.87 27.91 -4.62
C VAL A 118 -18.95 28.99 -4.74
N ASP A 119 -19.73 29.19 -3.68
CA ASP A 119 -20.78 30.22 -3.64
C ASP A 119 -20.21 31.62 -3.92
N ALA A 120 -20.98 32.45 -4.63
CA ALA A 120 -20.50 33.73 -5.15
C ALA A 120 -20.12 34.76 -4.07
N ALA A 121 -20.66 34.63 -2.85
CA ALA A 121 -20.32 35.51 -1.73
C ALA A 121 -19.19 34.96 -0.84
N SER A 122 -18.70 33.76 -1.13
CA SER A 122 -17.72 33.06 -0.28
C SER A 122 -16.29 33.40 -0.66
N LEU A 123 -15.44 33.52 0.37
CA LEU A 123 -14.00 33.69 0.21
C LEU A 123 -13.31 32.33 0.17
N VAL A 124 -12.15 32.30 -0.49
CA VAL A 124 -11.32 31.11 -0.63
C VAL A 124 -9.92 31.43 -0.11
N ILE A 125 -9.37 30.58 0.77
CA ILE A 125 -7.97 30.65 1.20
C ILE A 125 -7.13 29.81 0.23
N PRO A 126 -6.19 30.41 -0.53
CA PRO A 126 -5.25 29.66 -1.34
C PRO A 126 -4.16 29.05 -0.45
N MET A 127 -3.91 27.76 -0.61
CA MET A 127 -2.84 27.03 0.07
C MET A 127 -1.62 27.01 -0.84
N HIS A 128 -0.63 27.85 -0.50
CA HIS A 128 0.64 27.89 -1.23
C HIS A 128 1.55 26.76 -0.77
N SER A 129 2.14 26.04 -1.72
CA SER A 129 3.15 25.00 -1.48
C SER A 129 4.52 25.42 -1.99
N GLU A 130 5.52 25.13 -1.19
CA GLU A 130 6.93 25.20 -1.56
C GLU A 130 7.62 23.87 -1.25
N LEU A 131 8.37 23.34 -2.22
CA LEU A 131 9.14 22.12 -2.02
C LEU A 131 10.48 22.48 -1.36
N VAL A 132 10.84 21.78 -0.28
CA VAL A 132 12.17 21.92 0.31
C VAL A 132 13.16 21.12 -0.53
N SER A 133 14.20 21.80 -1.04
CA SER A 133 15.25 21.16 -1.82
C SER A 133 16.05 20.19 -0.95
N THR A 134 15.88 18.89 -1.18
CA THR A 134 16.72 17.85 -0.58
C THR A 134 17.98 17.66 -1.41
N PRO A 135 19.19 17.72 -0.83
CA PRO A 135 20.43 17.46 -1.56
C PRO A 135 20.41 16.07 -2.21
N ILE A 136 20.71 16.01 -3.51
CA ILE A 136 20.89 14.75 -4.22
C ILE A 136 22.29 14.23 -3.92
N MET A 137 22.36 13.02 -3.37
CA MET A 137 23.63 12.32 -3.14
C MET A 137 24.17 11.77 -4.47
N PRO A 138 25.48 11.86 -4.72
CA PRO A 138 26.08 11.30 -5.93
C PRO A 138 25.95 9.78 -5.94
N LEU A 139 25.93 9.22 -7.16
CA LEU A 139 25.99 7.78 -7.35
C LEU A 139 27.30 7.23 -6.76
N ALA A 140 27.19 6.24 -5.88
CA ALA A 140 28.33 5.66 -5.18
C ALA A 140 28.14 4.15 -4.98
N ASP A 141 29.27 3.43 -4.92
CA ASP A 141 29.32 2.03 -4.50
C ASP A 141 28.88 1.88 -3.03
N LEU A 142 28.49 0.66 -2.66
CA LEU A 142 28.20 0.32 -1.27
C LEU A 142 29.49 0.32 -0.43
N SER A 143 29.36 0.61 0.85
CA SER A 143 30.41 0.27 1.81
C SER A 143 30.52 -1.24 2.00
N ASP A 144 31.69 -1.73 2.44
CA ASP A 144 31.92 -3.16 2.72
C ASP A 144 30.86 -3.77 3.66
N ARG A 145 30.39 -2.98 4.64
CA ARG A 145 29.35 -3.41 5.59
C ARG A 145 27.99 -3.56 4.92
N GLU A 146 27.63 -2.63 4.05
CA GLU A 146 26.38 -2.69 3.29
C GLU A 146 26.42 -3.84 2.28
N GLU A 147 27.52 -4.00 1.57
CA GLU A 147 27.70 -5.13 0.64
C GLU A 147 27.57 -6.48 1.36
N ALA A 148 28.24 -6.66 2.51
CA ALA A 148 28.14 -7.89 3.29
C ALA A 148 26.70 -8.18 3.74
N ARG A 149 25.95 -7.15 4.17
CA ARG A 149 24.53 -7.28 4.52
C ARG A 149 23.71 -7.75 3.31
N TRP A 150 23.90 -7.14 2.15
CA TRP A 150 23.10 -7.45 0.96
C TRP A 150 23.50 -8.76 0.28
N ARG A 151 24.74 -9.23 0.48
CA ARG A 151 25.13 -10.60 0.12
C ARG A 151 24.38 -11.64 0.96
N PHE A 152 24.25 -11.41 2.26
CA PHE A 152 23.45 -12.28 3.12
C PHE A 152 21.97 -12.31 2.67
N GLU A 153 21.38 -11.14 2.39
CA GLU A 153 20.01 -11.05 1.87
C GLU A 153 19.86 -11.77 0.52
N LEU A 154 20.84 -11.64 -0.38
CA LEU A 154 20.86 -12.34 -1.66
C LEU A 154 20.81 -13.86 -1.46
N GLU A 155 21.62 -14.39 -0.55
CA GLU A 155 21.62 -15.82 -0.22
C GLU A 155 20.25 -16.28 0.30
N GLN A 156 19.57 -15.48 1.12
CA GLN A 156 18.21 -15.78 1.59
C GLN A 156 17.20 -15.79 0.44
N ILE A 157 17.25 -14.80 -0.47
CA ILE A 157 16.33 -14.76 -1.61
C ILE A 157 16.55 -15.99 -2.49
N VAL A 158 17.79 -16.27 -2.89
CA VAL A 158 18.15 -17.39 -3.76
C VAL A 158 17.85 -18.74 -3.11
N GLY A 159 18.13 -18.89 -1.81
CA GLY A 159 17.85 -20.11 -1.04
C GLY A 159 16.36 -20.44 -0.93
N ASN A 160 15.51 -19.41 -0.99
CA ASN A 160 14.05 -19.57 -0.94
C ASN A 160 13.41 -19.77 -2.33
N VAL A 161 14.19 -19.77 -3.41
CA VAL A 161 13.68 -20.07 -4.75
C VAL A 161 13.52 -21.59 -4.92
N THR A 162 12.46 -22.05 -5.58
CA THR A 162 12.20 -23.49 -5.74
C THR A 162 13.26 -24.12 -6.68
N PRO A 163 14.13 -25.04 -6.20
CA PRO A 163 15.32 -25.48 -6.95
C PRO A 163 15.04 -26.13 -8.31
N ASN A 164 13.83 -26.67 -8.50
CA ASN A 164 13.44 -27.40 -9.70
C ASN A 164 12.37 -26.70 -10.54
N ARG A 165 11.89 -25.52 -10.13
CA ARG A 165 10.92 -24.77 -10.92
C ARG A 165 11.70 -23.94 -11.95
N ARG A 166 11.53 -24.25 -13.23
CA ARG A 166 12.16 -23.45 -14.30
C ARG A 166 11.46 -22.10 -14.36
N GLY A 167 12.21 -21.02 -14.14
CA GLY A 167 11.72 -19.67 -14.41
C GLY A 167 11.52 -19.42 -15.90
N LEU A 168 10.95 -18.26 -16.22
CA LEU A 168 10.81 -17.79 -17.59
C LEU A 168 12.17 -17.67 -18.29
N ARG A 169 12.19 -17.92 -19.60
CA ARG A 169 13.42 -17.82 -20.41
C ARG A 169 13.99 -16.40 -20.33
N GLY A 170 15.27 -16.30 -20.02
CA GLY A 170 15.97 -15.00 -19.89
C GLY A 170 16.19 -14.58 -18.45
N PHE A 171 15.45 -15.14 -17.50
CA PHE A 171 15.59 -14.86 -16.07
C PHE A 171 16.39 -15.98 -15.41
N ARG A 172 17.51 -15.63 -14.77
CA ARG A 172 18.39 -16.58 -14.10
C ARG A 172 18.70 -16.09 -12.71
N ALA A 173 18.90 -17.03 -11.78
CA ALA A 173 19.46 -16.69 -10.48
C ALA A 173 20.82 -16.01 -10.68
N PRO A 174 21.07 -14.88 -10.00
CA PRO A 174 22.38 -14.26 -9.98
C PRO A 174 23.39 -15.19 -9.31
N ARG A 175 24.67 -14.99 -9.63
CA ARG A 175 25.74 -15.79 -9.02
C ARG A 175 26.11 -15.24 -7.63
N PRO A 176 26.62 -16.08 -6.71
CA PRO A 176 27.09 -15.61 -5.40
C PRO A 176 28.20 -14.56 -5.49
N ASP A 177 29.02 -14.61 -6.54
CA ASP A 177 30.11 -13.67 -6.82
C ASP A 177 29.67 -12.46 -7.66
N ALA A 178 28.36 -12.19 -7.76
CA ALA A 178 27.85 -11.02 -8.45
C ALA A 178 28.46 -9.72 -7.86
N SER A 179 28.70 -8.76 -8.75
CA SER A 179 29.25 -7.45 -8.40
C SER A 179 28.14 -6.56 -7.84
N TYR A 180 28.50 -5.66 -6.91
CA TYR A 180 27.62 -4.64 -6.33
C TYR A 180 28.02 -3.22 -6.78
N SER A 181 28.64 -3.10 -7.95
CA SER A 181 29.05 -1.80 -8.48
C SER A 181 27.84 -0.91 -8.79
N CYS A 182 27.95 0.38 -8.47
CA CYS A 182 26.94 1.38 -8.70
C CYS A 182 26.64 1.66 -10.18
N HIS A 183 27.52 1.24 -11.09
CA HIS A 183 27.37 1.44 -12.54
C HIS A 183 26.62 0.31 -13.27
N GLN A 184 26.09 -0.68 -12.54
CA GLN A 184 25.27 -1.72 -13.15
C GLN A 184 23.87 -1.22 -13.53
N ASP A 185 23.16 -2.01 -14.33
CA ASP A 185 21.86 -1.66 -14.92
C ASP A 185 20.81 -1.26 -13.89
N PHE A 186 20.81 -1.89 -12.70
CA PHE A 186 19.91 -1.54 -11.59
C PHE A 186 20.68 -0.94 -10.39
N GLY A 187 21.84 -0.35 -10.65
CA GLY A 187 22.71 0.25 -9.64
C GLY A 187 23.39 -0.79 -8.74
N PRO A 188 23.85 -0.40 -7.54
CA PRO A 188 24.66 -1.27 -6.70
C PRO A 188 23.89 -2.49 -6.14
N LEU A 189 22.56 -2.47 -6.19
CA LEU A 189 21.69 -3.55 -5.73
C LEU A 189 21.20 -4.46 -6.87
N THR A 190 21.83 -4.38 -8.05
CA THR A 190 21.53 -5.23 -9.21
C THR A 190 21.39 -6.72 -8.87
N PRO A 191 22.28 -7.35 -8.06
CA PRO A 191 22.12 -8.76 -7.72
C PRO A 191 20.79 -9.06 -7.01
N LEU A 192 20.28 -8.16 -6.17
CA LEU A 192 19.01 -8.36 -5.47
C LEU A 192 17.83 -8.19 -6.42
N VAL A 193 17.89 -7.21 -7.32
CA VAL A 193 16.85 -6.99 -8.34
C VAL A 193 16.74 -8.21 -9.25
N GLU A 194 17.86 -8.75 -9.72
CA GLU A 194 17.90 -9.97 -10.52
C GLU A 194 17.37 -11.20 -9.75
N ALA A 195 17.74 -11.35 -8.48
CA ALA A 195 17.24 -12.44 -7.64
C ALA A 195 15.72 -12.37 -7.45
N ARG A 196 15.17 -11.17 -7.20
CA ARG A 196 13.72 -10.96 -7.05
C ARG A 196 13.00 -11.16 -8.38
N ALA A 197 13.54 -10.64 -9.49
CA ALA A 197 13.00 -10.88 -10.82
C ALA A 197 12.98 -12.37 -11.18
N TYR A 198 14.02 -13.11 -10.80
CA TYR A 198 14.07 -14.57 -10.98
C TYR A 198 13.03 -15.29 -10.11
N ALA A 199 12.86 -14.88 -8.84
CA ALA A 199 11.82 -15.43 -7.98
C ALA A 199 10.41 -15.16 -8.53
N LEU A 200 10.15 -13.95 -9.01
CA LEU A 200 8.90 -13.59 -9.68
C LEU A 200 8.70 -14.41 -10.96
N ALA A 201 9.74 -14.61 -11.77
CA ALA A 201 9.68 -15.43 -12.98
C ALA A 201 9.37 -16.92 -12.72
N GLN A 202 9.39 -17.36 -11.46
CA GLN A 202 8.98 -18.69 -11.01
C GLN A 202 7.57 -18.73 -10.41
N ALA A 203 6.81 -17.63 -10.45
CA ALA A 203 5.43 -17.63 -9.96
C ALA A 203 4.56 -18.65 -10.72
N THR A 204 3.68 -19.34 -9.99
CA THR A 204 2.61 -20.14 -10.60
C THR A 204 1.38 -19.27 -10.88
N PRO A 205 0.40 -19.73 -11.67
CA PRO A 205 -0.86 -19.02 -11.85
C PRO A 205 -1.56 -18.69 -10.53
N GLU A 206 -1.51 -19.59 -9.54
CA GLU A 206 -2.09 -19.40 -8.21
C GLU A 206 -1.37 -18.28 -7.45
N MET A 207 -0.03 -18.30 -7.40
CA MET A 207 0.74 -17.23 -6.76
C MET A 207 0.50 -15.85 -7.41
N LEU A 208 0.29 -15.82 -8.73
CA LEU A 208 -0.03 -14.58 -9.45
C LEU A 208 -1.46 -14.12 -9.16
N ALA A 209 -2.42 -15.04 -9.02
CA ALA A 209 -3.80 -14.72 -8.65
C ALA A 209 -3.85 -14.14 -7.23
N ASP A 210 -3.17 -14.81 -6.28
CA ASP A 210 -3.06 -14.36 -4.90
C ASP A 210 -2.37 -12.98 -4.84
N LEU A 211 -1.29 -12.77 -5.61
CA LEU A 211 -0.64 -11.46 -5.66
C LEU A 211 -1.59 -10.36 -6.14
N VAL A 212 -2.42 -10.65 -7.15
CA VAL A 212 -3.40 -9.69 -7.67
C VAL A 212 -4.43 -9.36 -6.60
N GLU A 213 -4.98 -10.37 -5.92
CA GLU A 213 -5.91 -10.18 -4.82
C GLU A 213 -5.30 -9.31 -3.70
N ARG A 214 -4.07 -9.63 -3.29
CA ARG A 214 -3.34 -8.85 -2.28
C ARG A 214 -3.09 -7.41 -2.74
N CYS A 215 -2.74 -7.20 -4.00
CA CYS A 215 -2.60 -5.85 -4.54
C CYS A 215 -3.91 -5.06 -4.48
N LEU A 216 -5.05 -5.70 -4.81
CA LEU A 216 -6.37 -5.08 -4.73
C LEU A 216 -6.77 -4.74 -3.28
N ASP A 217 -6.45 -5.62 -2.32
CA ASP A 217 -6.64 -5.33 -0.88
C ASP A 217 -5.80 -4.10 -0.47
N THR A 218 -4.54 -4.04 -0.91
CA THR A 218 -3.61 -2.96 -0.53
C THR A 218 -3.89 -1.62 -1.18
N ASP A 219 -4.58 -1.59 -2.34
CA ASP A 219 -4.87 -0.34 -3.05
C ASP A 219 -5.75 0.62 -2.21
N ARG A 220 -6.50 0.06 -1.24
CA ARG A 220 -7.33 0.82 -0.30
C ARG A 220 -6.53 1.44 0.85
N CYS A 221 -5.37 0.89 1.22
CA CYS A 221 -4.48 1.46 2.24
C CYS A 221 -3.26 2.14 1.59
N PHE A 222 -2.21 1.36 1.35
CA PHE A 222 -0.90 1.74 0.85
C PHE A 222 -0.74 1.15 -0.56
N GLY A 223 -1.45 1.71 -1.54
CA GLY A 223 -1.50 1.14 -2.89
C GLY A 223 -0.11 1.00 -3.52
N SER A 224 0.09 -0.03 -4.33
CA SER A 224 1.40 -0.34 -4.94
C SER A 224 1.96 0.83 -5.77
N GLY A 225 1.08 1.68 -6.32
CA GLY A 225 1.48 2.92 -6.98
C GLY A 225 2.13 3.95 -6.03
N ALA A 226 1.65 4.07 -4.79
CA ALA A 226 2.24 4.96 -3.79
C ALA A 226 3.65 4.48 -3.38
N VAL A 227 3.81 3.16 -3.20
CA VAL A 227 5.12 2.55 -2.92
C VAL A 227 6.09 2.80 -4.08
N LEU A 228 5.63 2.61 -5.31
CA LEU A 228 6.43 2.87 -6.51
C LEU A 228 6.86 4.33 -6.59
N GLY A 229 5.95 5.28 -6.34
CA GLY A 229 6.26 6.71 -6.27
C GLY A 229 7.33 7.02 -5.22
N THR A 230 7.14 6.53 -3.98
CA THR A 230 8.12 6.67 -2.90
C THR A 230 9.50 6.12 -3.28
N ALA A 231 9.55 4.91 -3.87
CA ALA A 231 10.80 4.29 -4.28
C ALA A 231 11.51 5.10 -5.38
N HIS A 232 10.79 5.66 -6.36
CA HIS A 232 11.36 6.57 -7.35
C HIS A 232 11.90 7.87 -6.71
N THR A 233 11.18 8.43 -5.74
CA THR A 233 11.65 9.60 -4.99
C THR A 233 12.97 9.30 -4.28
N HIS A 234 13.07 8.19 -3.56
CA HIS A 234 14.32 7.76 -2.93
C HIS A 234 15.43 7.49 -3.96
N ALA A 235 15.12 6.90 -5.11
CA ALA A 235 16.10 6.64 -6.17
C ALA A 235 16.70 7.94 -6.70
N ARG A 236 15.88 8.98 -6.88
CA ARG A 236 16.36 10.31 -7.26
C ARG A 236 17.33 10.88 -6.23
N LEU A 237 17.01 10.77 -4.94
CA LEU A 237 17.85 11.31 -3.86
C LEU A 237 19.24 10.67 -3.77
N VAL A 238 19.44 9.47 -4.33
CA VAL A 238 20.73 8.76 -4.36
C VAL A 238 21.30 8.59 -5.77
N SER A 239 20.83 9.37 -6.75
CA SER A 239 21.26 9.30 -8.15
C SER A 239 21.11 7.91 -8.79
N ARG A 240 20.10 7.13 -8.37
CA ARG A 240 19.75 5.80 -8.91
C ARG A 240 18.47 5.82 -9.77
N GLN A 241 18.08 6.99 -10.29
CA GLN A 241 16.84 7.13 -11.06
C GLN A 241 16.82 6.24 -12.32
N SER A 242 17.92 6.17 -13.07
CA SER A 242 18.02 5.27 -14.23
C SER A 242 17.88 3.80 -13.85
N ALA A 243 18.47 3.40 -12.72
CA ALA A 243 18.33 2.04 -12.19
C ALA A 243 16.88 1.71 -11.84
N ALA A 244 16.16 2.64 -11.22
CA ALA A 244 14.73 2.50 -10.93
C ALA A 244 13.91 2.37 -12.22
N TRP A 245 14.15 3.19 -13.24
CA TRP A 245 13.46 3.06 -14.53
C TRP A 245 13.74 1.72 -15.21
N ASN A 246 15.00 1.29 -15.25
CA ASN A 246 15.37 -0.01 -15.80
C ASN A 246 14.67 -1.16 -15.06
N ALA A 247 14.52 -1.08 -13.73
CA ALA A 247 13.79 -2.07 -12.95
C ALA A 247 12.27 -2.08 -13.26
N GLY A 248 11.69 -0.91 -13.55
CA GLY A 248 10.31 -0.80 -14.06
C GLY A 248 10.12 -1.42 -15.45
N ASP A 249 11.08 -1.22 -16.35
CA ASP A 249 11.07 -1.85 -17.68
C ASP A 249 11.23 -3.39 -17.58
N LEU A 250 12.03 -3.86 -16.62
CA LEU A 250 12.17 -5.28 -16.31
C LEU A 250 10.85 -5.89 -15.81
N ALA A 251 10.11 -5.17 -14.96
CA ALA A 251 8.78 -5.59 -14.50
C ALA A 251 7.79 -5.76 -15.67
N THR A 252 7.76 -4.78 -16.57
CA THR A 252 6.94 -4.82 -17.79
C THR A 252 7.32 -6.02 -18.67
N THR A 253 8.62 -6.27 -18.84
CA THR A 253 9.15 -7.41 -19.60
C THR A 253 8.75 -8.76 -18.98
N LEU A 254 8.78 -8.88 -17.65
CA LEU A 254 8.33 -10.07 -16.93
C LEU A 254 6.85 -10.35 -17.19
N VAL A 255 5.98 -9.35 -17.03
CA VAL A 255 4.53 -9.51 -17.25
C VAL A 255 4.24 -9.87 -18.71
N HIS A 256 4.90 -9.22 -19.68
CA HIS A 256 4.79 -9.60 -21.09
C HIS A 256 5.22 -11.04 -21.35
N SER A 257 6.25 -11.53 -20.65
CA SER A 257 6.72 -12.91 -20.77
C SER A 257 5.72 -13.92 -20.20
N PHE A 258 5.02 -13.58 -19.11
CA PHE A 258 3.91 -14.38 -18.59
C PHE A 258 2.71 -14.40 -19.54
N ARG A 259 2.34 -13.22 -20.07
CA ARG A 259 1.21 -13.04 -20.98
C ARG A 259 1.40 -13.76 -22.31
N GLY A 260 2.62 -13.70 -22.84
CA GLY A 260 2.95 -14.17 -24.18
C GLY A 260 2.23 -13.37 -25.30
N PRO A 261 2.44 -13.75 -26.57
CA PRO A 261 1.77 -13.12 -27.70
C PRO A 261 0.25 -13.19 -27.53
N GLU A 262 -0.42 -12.04 -27.67
CA GLU A 262 -1.89 -11.90 -27.61
C GLU A 262 -2.55 -12.43 -26.30
N GLY A 263 -1.79 -12.68 -25.23
CA GLY A 263 -2.34 -13.29 -24.01
C GLY A 263 -2.56 -14.81 -24.11
N GLY A 264 -2.03 -15.46 -25.15
CA GLY A 264 -2.26 -16.89 -25.40
C GLY A 264 -1.43 -17.86 -24.54
N ALA A 265 -0.47 -17.35 -23.75
CA ALA A 265 0.39 -18.21 -22.95
C ALA A 265 -0.44 -19.07 -21.97
N PRO A 266 -0.13 -20.38 -21.80
CA PRO A 266 -0.88 -21.25 -20.90
C PRO A 266 -0.97 -20.73 -19.47
N MET A 267 0.12 -20.14 -18.96
CA MET A 267 0.17 -19.55 -17.62
C MET A 267 -0.79 -18.36 -17.49
N TRP A 268 -0.83 -17.47 -18.48
CA TRP A 268 -1.75 -16.32 -18.48
C TRP A 268 -3.22 -16.75 -18.54
N ARG A 269 -3.54 -17.76 -19.37
CA ARG A 269 -4.90 -18.30 -19.45
C ARG A 269 -5.35 -18.96 -18.14
N ALA A 270 -4.44 -19.67 -17.46
CA ALA A 270 -4.73 -20.24 -16.15
C ALA A 270 -4.98 -19.14 -15.11
N LEU A 271 -4.17 -18.09 -15.10
CA LEU A 271 -4.37 -16.94 -14.22
C LEU A 271 -5.71 -16.24 -14.48
N LEU A 272 -6.08 -16.00 -15.74
CA LEU A 272 -7.38 -15.42 -16.11
C LEU A 272 -8.55 -16.28 -15.61
N ALA A 273 -8.43 -17.61 -15.70
CA ALA A 273 -9.44 -18.53 -15.19
C ALA A 273 -9.56 -18.48 -13.66
N LEU A 274 -8.44 -18.39 -12.93
CA LEU A 274 -8.42 -18.30 -11.47
C LEU A 274 -9.00 -16.98 -10.95
N THR A 275 -8.71 -15.87 -11.64
CA THR A 275 -9.19 -14.53 -11.27
C THR A 275 -10.60 -14.22 -11.75
N GLY A 276 -11.20 -15.10 -12.56
CA GLY A 276 -12.53 -14.88 -13.16
C GLY A 276 -12.55 -13.78 -14.24
N VAL A 277 -11.39 -13.25 -14.65
CA VAL A 277 -11.28 -12.21 -15.67
C VAL A 277 -11.32 -12.85 -17.06
N ALA A 278 -12.36 -12.54 -17.86
CA ALA A 278 -12.54 -13.16 -19.17
C ALA A 278 -11.45 -12.78 -20.20
N HIS A 279 -10.98 -11.53 -20.14
CA HIS A 279 -9.94 -11.00 -21.02
C HIS A 279 -9.30 -9.77 -20.39
N ASP A 280 -7.97 -9.71 -20.48
CA ASP A 280 -7.20 -8.54 -20.11
C ASP A 280 -7.54 -7.41 -21.10
N GLY A 281 -8.08 -6.31 -20.60
CA GLY A 281 -8.57 -5.21 -21.44
C GLY A 281 -7.50 -4.63 -22.37
N GLY A 282 -7.91 -3.82 -23.35
CA GLY A 282 -6.98 -3.22 -24.33
C GLY A 282 -6.03 -2.16 -23.77
N ASN A 283 -6.25 -1.67 -22.55
CA ASN A 283 -5.42 -0.66 -21.91
C ASN A 283 -4.37 -1.34 -21.00
N PRO A 284 -3.06 -1.18 -21.28
CA PRO A 284 -1.99 -1.79 -20.47
C PRO A 284 -1.93 -1.28 -19.03
N HIS A 285 -2.59 -0.16 -18.72
CA HIS A 285 -2.64 0.42 -17.37
C HIS A 285 -3.96 0.14 -16.64
N SER A 286 -4.94 -0.48 -17.29
CA SER A 286 -6.21 -0.85 -16.66
C SER A 286 -6.58 -2.28 -17.05
N GLY A 287 -6.32 -3.21 -16.13
CA GLY A 287 -6.47 -4.63 -16.36
C GLY A 287 -5.53 -5.42 -15.46
N LEU A 288 -5.57 -6.75 -15.62
CA LEU A 288 -4.76 -7.67 -14.84
C LEU A 288 -3.26 -7.48 -15.11
N SER A 289 -2.88 -7.22 -16.36
CA SER A 289 -1.49 -6.91 -16.71
C SER A 289 -1.02 -5.60 -16.11
N GLY A 290 -1.89 -4.59 -16.01
CA GLY A 290 -1.58 -3.32 -15.35
C GLY A 290 -1.29 -3.52 -13.87
N VAL A 291 -2.18 -4.21 -13.16
CA VAL A 291 -2.00 -4.52 -11.73
C VAL A 291 -0.70 -5.28 -11.49
N LEU A 292 -0.43 -6.34 -12.27
CA LEU A 292 0.80 -7.12 -12.13
C LEU A 292 2.05 -6.30 -12.49
N THR A 293 1.99 -5.45 -13.52
CA THR A 293 3.12 -4.60 -13.90
C THR A 293 3.44 -3.62 -12.78
N THR A 294 2.43 -2.98 -12.20
CA THR A 294 2.60 -2.08 -11.05
C THR A 294 3.13 -2.83 -9.83
N ALA A 295 2.61 -4.02 -9.53
CA ALA A 295 3.07 -4.83 -8.41
C ALA A 295 4.54 -5.25 -8.56
N PHE A 296 4.92 -5.76 -9.74
CA PHE A 296 6.30 -6.14 -10.02
C PHE A 296 7.22 -4.93 -10.04
N ALA A 297 6.78 -3.80 -10.60
CA ALA A 297 7.53 -2.56 -10.57
C ALA A 297 7.75 -2.08 -9.14
N ALA A 298 6.71 -2.09 -8.28
CA ALA A 298 6.85 -1.71 -6.88
C ALA A 298 7.92 -2.56 -6.17
N ILE A 299 7.92 -3.89 -6.37
CA ILE A 299 8.92 -4.80 -5.79
C ILE A 299 10.32 -4.52 -6.33
N LEU A 300 10.49 -4.46 -7.66
CA LEU A 300 11.81 -4.35 -8.29
C LEU A 300 12.42 -2.95 -8.11
N VAL A 301 11.61 -1.90 -8.26
CA VAL A 301 12.05 -0.52 -8.05
C VAL A 301 12.38 -0.29 -6.58
N ALA A 302 11.54 -0.72 -5.63
CA ALA A 302 11.88 -0.65 -4.20
C ALA A 302 13.18 -1.39 -3.87
N THR A 303 13.46 -2.51 -4.55
CA THR A 303 14.71 -3.25 -4.37
C THR A 303 15.95 -2.41 -4.77
N THR A 304 15.87 -1.54 -5.77
CA THR A 304 17.01 -0.67 -6.17
C THR A 304 17.42 0.34 -5.09
N VAL A 305 16.54 0.59 -4.12
CA VAL A 305 16.71 1.58 -3.05
C VAL A 305 16.35 1.05 -1.68
N THR A 306 16.29 -0.27 -1.48
CA THR A 306 15.86 -0.87 -0.20
C THR A 306 16.79 -0.50 0.97
N ASP A 307 18.02 -0.07 0.69
CA ASP A 307 18.95 0.53 1.66
C ASP A 307 18.53 1.93 2.16
N ARG A 308 17.53 2.55 1.53
CA ARG A 308 17.05 3.90 1.81
C ARG A 308 15.60 3.96 2.27
N LEU A 309 14.86 2.86 2.13
CA LEU A 309 13.48 2.75 2.53
C LEU A 309 13.38 2.45 4.03
N ASP A 310 12.41 3.07 4.70
CA ASP A 310 12.02 2.69 6.05
C ASP A 310 11.39 1.28 6.08
N GLU A 311 11.11 0.78 7.28
CA GLU A 311 10.52 -0.56 7.44
C GLU A 311 9.10 -0.64 6.87
N GLU A 312 8.28 0.38 7.08
CA GLU A 312 6.90 0.40 6.59
C GLU A 312 6.83 0.35 5.05
N THR A 313 7.64 1.15 4.35
CA THR A 313 7.67 1.17 2.89
C THR A 313 8.23 -0.15 2.33
N ARG A 314 9.24 -0.74 2.99
CA ARG A 314 9.74 -2.08 2.60
C ARG A 314 8.65 -3.13 2.78
N SER A 315 7.94 -3.12 3.90
CA SER A 315 6.85 -4.07 4.15
C SER A 315 5.70 -3.89 3.17
N ALA A 316 5.36 -2.66 2.80
CA ALA A 316 4.36 -2.38 1.78
C ALA A 316 4.81 -2.83 0.37
N ALA A 317 6.09 -2.70 0.04
CA ALA A 317 6.62 -3.13 -1.26
C ALA A 317 6.68 -4.65 -1.42
N PHE A 318 7.16 -5.36 -0.38
CA PHE A 318 7.43 -6.79 -0.46
C PHE A 318 6.30 -7.65 0.08
N GLY A 319 5.45 -7.09 0.93
CA GLY A 319 4.36 -7.77 1.61
C GLY A 319 3.42 -8.55 0.70
N PRO A 320 2.82 -7.94 -0.34
CA PRO A 320 1.91 -8.63 -1.25
C PRO A 320 2.52 -9.88 -1.88
N TRP A 321 3.77 -9.79 -2.33
CA TRP A 321 4.48 -10.92 -2.92
C TRP A 321 4.88 -11.98 -1.91
N SER A 322 5.41 -11.55 -0.75
CA SER A 322 5.79 -12.48 0.30
C SER A 322 4.57 -13.27 0.81
N SER A 323 3.43 -12.60 0.98
CA SER A 323 2.13 -13.20 1.33
C SER A 323 1.62 -14.16 0.26
N ALA A 324 1.60 -13.75 -1.01
CA ALA A 324 1.15 -14.61 -2.13
C ALA A 324 2.03 -15.86 -2.32
N ARG A 325 3.26 -15.85 -1.82
CA ARG A 325 4.15 -17.01 -1.84
C ARG A 325 3.86 -17.99 -0.71
N THR A 326 3.34 -17.52 0.42
CA THR A 326 3.03 -18.33 1.59
C THR A 326 1.55 -18.73 1.56
N ALA A 327 1.24 -19.92 1.04
CA ALA A 327 -0.13 -20.43 0.97
C ALA A 327 -0.84 -20.58 2.33
N SER A 328 -0.11 -20.44 3.45
CA SER A 328 -0.61 -20.67 4.80
C SER A 328 -0.89 -19.41 5.62
N SER A 329 -0.48 -18.21 5.16
CA SER A 329 -0.76 -16.96 5.90
C SER A 329 -0.71 -15.72 5.02
N MET A 330 -1.50 -14.71 5.39
CA MET A 330 -1.38 -13.35 4.85
C MET A 330 -0.14 -12.61 5.35
N SER A 331 0.37 -12.99 6.52
CA SER A 331 1.60 -12.43 7.11
C SER A 331 2.73 -13.46 7.03
N PRO A 332 3.62 -13.31 6.04
CA PRO A 332 4.47 -14.40 5.55
C PRO A 332 5.59 -14.80 6.51
N ASP A 333 6.01 -13.89 7.40
CA ASP A 333 7.10 -14.12 8.34
C ASP A 333 6.92 -13.24 9.61
N PRO A 334 7.71 -13.50 10.67
CA PRO A 334 7.60 -12.78 11.94
C PRO A 334 7.75 -11.26 11.86
N ALA A 335 8.40 -10.71 10.83
CA ALA A 335 8.52 -9.26 10.67
C ALA A 335 7.19 -8.60 10.25
N TRP A 336 6.20 -9.38 9.80
CA TRP A 336 4.85 -8.90 9.47
C TRP A 336 3.83 -9.16 10.59
N TRP A 337 4.22 -9.86 11.65
CA TRP A 337 3.32 -10.14 12.76
C TRP A 337 3.13 -8.89 13.62
N ALA A 338 1.93 -8.75 14.16
CA ALA A 338 1.64 -7.73 15.15
C ALA A 338 2.51 -7.95 16.41
N PRO A 339 2.77 -6.90 17.20
CA PRO A 339 3.48 -7.05 18.47
C PRO A 339 2.82 -8.08 19.40
N ASP A 340 3.62 -8.78 20.21
CA ASP A 340 3.16 -9.88 21.08
C ASP A 340 1.91 -9.52 21.90
N HIS A 341 1.86 -8.32 22.48
CA HIS A 341 0.70 -7.89 23.28
C HIS A 341 -0.62 -7.77 22.48
N VAL A 342 -0.55 -7.54 21.16
CA VAL A 342 -1.71 -7.57 20.26
C VAL A 342 -2.11 -9.01 19.98
N LEU A 343 -1.14 -9.87 19.69
CA LEU A 343 -1.37 -11.30 19.43
C LEU A 343 -1.96 -12.00 20.65
N ASP A 344 -1.40 -11.76 21.84
CA ASP A 344 -1.87 -12.28 23.13
C ASP A 344 -3.32 -11.88 23.41
N ARG A 345 -3.67 -10.62 23.10
CA ARG A 345 -5.04 -10.12 23.28
C ARG A 345 -6.03 -10.86 22.39
N ILE A 346 -5.70 -11.06 21.11
CA ILE A 346 -6.57 -11.78 20.18
C ILE A 346 -6.63 -13.27 20.53
N SER A 347 -5.52 -13.87 20.93
CA SER A 347 -5.49 -15.27 21.37
C SER A 347 -6.39 -15.49 22.60
N ALA A 348 -6.36 -14.58 23.57
CA ALA A 348 -7.18 -14.69 24.78
C ALA A 348 -8.70 -14.71 24.50
N GLU A 349 -9.15 -14.03 23.44
CA GLU A 349 -10.56 -14.07 23.02
C GLU A 349 -10.96 -15.43 22.41
N LEU A 350 -9.98 -16.21 21.94
CA LEU A 350 -10.19 -17.48 21.24
C LEU A 350 -9.91 -18.71 22.11
N ASP A 351 -9.28 -18.54 23.27
CA ASP A 351 -8.82 -19.63 24.13
C ASP A 351 -9.96 -20.57 24.58
N ASP A 352 -11.17 -20.04 24.77
CA ASP A 352 -12.35 -20.78 25.23
C ASP A 352 -13.24 -21.32 24.10
N LEU A 353 -12.87 -21.13 22.83
CA LEU A 353 -13.67 -21.63 21.71
C LEU A 353 -13.59 -23.15 21.57
N ASP A 354 -14.75 -23.81 21.58
CA ASP A 354 -14.87 -25.20 21.13
C ASP A 354 -14.99 -25.29 19.60
N TRP A 355 -15.10 -26.51 19.07
CA TRP A 355 -15.25 -26.73 17.63
C TRP A 355 -16.50 -26.06 17.04
N GLN A 356 -17.61 -26.00 17.78
CA GLN A 356 -18.83 -25.35 17.31
C GLN A 356 -18.63 -23.83 17.23
N GLY A 357 -17.90 -23.26 18.19
CA GLY A 357 -17.47 -21.86 18.17
C GLY A 357 -16.56 -21.56 16.99
N VAL A 358 -15.56 -22.41 16.70
CA VAL A 358 -14.67 -22.25 15.53
C VAL A 358 -15.46 -22.30 14.22
N ASP A 359 -16.39 -23.24 14.05
CA ASP A 359 -17.23 -23.34 12.85
C ASP A 359 -18.15 -22.11 12.72
N ALA A 360 -18.78 -21.68 13.81
CA ALA A 360 -19.62 -20.49 13.81
C ALA A 360 -18.83 -19.21 13.50
N LEU A 361 -17.60 -19.09 13.99
CA LEU A 361 -16.68 -18.00 13.67
C LEU A 361 -16.34 -17.98 12.18
N ALA A 362 -15.99 -19.13 11.60
CA ALA A 362 -15.67 -19.25 10.18
C ALA A 362 -16.88 -18.88 9.29
N VAL A 363 -18.09 -19.33 9.66
CA VAL A 363 -19.33 -18.97 8.95
C VAL A 363 -19.61 -17.47 9.04
N ALA A 364 -19.42 -16.86 10.22
CA ALA A 364 -19.58 -15.42 10.39
C ALA A 364 -18.55 -14.62 9.55
N TRP A 365 -17.31 -15.10 9.47
CA TRP A 365 -16.26 -14.47 8.66
C TRP A 365 -16.60 -14.46 7.18
N GLN A 366 -17.10 -15.58 6.64
CA GLN A 366 -17.50 -15.68 5.23
C GLN A 366 -18.60 -14.70 4.83
N GLN A 367 -19.40 -14.21 5.78
CA GLN A 367 -20.43 -13.18 5.51
C GLN A 367 -19.84 -11.77 5.40
N LEU A 368 -18.64 -11.56 5.96
CA LEU A 368 -17.93 -10.28 5.99
C LEU A 368 -16.78 -10.19 4.99
N SER A 369 -16.35 -11.29 4.39
CA SER A 369 -15.12 -11.37 3.57
C SER A 369 -15.09 -10.38 2.40
N GLU A 370 -16.25 -10.00 1.87
CA GLU A 370 -16.41 -9.04 0.77
C GLU A 370 -16.65 -7.59 1.24
N ASP A 371 -16.66 -7.35 2.55
CA ASP A 371 -16.88 -6.02 3.10
C ASP A 371 -15.71 -5.08 2.74
N PRO A 372 -15.99 -3.88 2.19
CA PRO A 372 -14.99 -2.84 1.92
C PRO A 372 -13.97 -2.58 3.03
N PHE A 373 -14.44 -2.63 4.29
CA PHE A 373 -13.62 -2.42 5.47
C PHE A 373 -12.72 -3.63 5.75
N VAL A 374 -13.20 -4.85 5.52
CA VAL A 374 -12.39 -6.07 5.63
C VAL A 374 -11.27 -6.08 4.60
N MET A 375 -11.54 -5.69 3.35
CA MET A 375 -10.50 -5.53 2.32
C MET A 375 -9.40 -4.56 2.76
N LEU A 376 -9.76 -3.45 3.41
CA LEU A 376 -8.80 -2.50 3.98
C LEU A 376 -7.94 -3.17 5.06
N LEU A 377 -8.54 -3.94 5.98
CA LEU A 377 -7.83 -4.64 7.05
C LEU A 377 -6.87 -5.72 6.50
N ARG A 378 -7.28 -6.47 5.47
CA ARG A 378 -6.40 -7.40 4.75
C ARG A 378 -5.19 -6.67 4.16
N GLY A 379 -5.42 -5.54 3.50
CA GLY A 379 -4.35 -4.70 2.94
C GLY A 379 -3.37 -4.23 4.02
N LEU A 380 -3.87 -3.85 5.20
CA LEU A 380 -3.01 -3.46 6.34
C LEU A 380 -2.18 -4.64 6.87
N ALA A 381 -2.77 -5.82 7.01
CA ALA A 381 -2.08 -7.02 7.50
C ALA A 381 -0.92 -7.46 6.58
N VAL A 382 -1.05 -7.19 5.28
CA VAL A 382 -0.05 -7.57 4.26
C VAL A 382 1.05 -6.51 4.11
N THR A 383 0.79 -5.24 4.47
CA THR A 383 1.71 -4.11 4.21
C THR A 383 2.55 -3.69 5.42
N GLY A 384 2.41 -4.35 6.58
CA GLY A 384 3.23 -4.03 7.75
C GLY A 384 3.09 -5.01 8.91
N PRO A 385 3.72 -4.71 10.05
CA PRO A 385 3.77 -5.55 11.25
C PRO A 385 2.43 -5.53 12.01
N ARG A 386 1.38 -6.05 11.37
CA ARG A 386 -0.02 -5.90 11.78
C ARG A 386 -0.82 -7.18 11.68
N GLY A 387 -0.36 -8.16 10.92
CA GLY A 387 -1.11 -9.40 10.77
C GLY A 387 -0.71 -10.44 11.81
N CYS A 388 -0.96 -11.69 11.48
CA CYS A 388 -0.94 -12.79 12.45
C CYS A 388 -0.19 -13.99 11.85
N PRO A 389 0.50 -14.81 12.67
CA PRO A 389 0.88 -16.17 12.25
C PRO A 389 -0.35 -16.98 11.82
N SER A 390 -0.11 -18.14 11.21
CA SER A 390 -1.19 -19.07 10.86
C SER A 390 -2.05 -19.42 12.08
N ALA A 391 -3.35 -19.66 11.88
CA ALA A 391 -4.25 -19.97 12.99
C ALA A 391 -3.76 -21.17 13.81
N SER A 392 -3.23 -22.20 13.15
CA SER A 392 -2.66 -23.38 13.82
C SER A 392 -1.38 -23.11 14.61
N GLU A 393 -0.65 -22.03 14.29
CA GLU A 393 0.52 -21.57 15.03
C GLU A 393 0.11 -20.71 16.23
N LEU A 394 -0.77 -19.72 16.04
CA LEU A 394 -1.26 -18.88 17.13
C LEU A 394 -2.01 -19.70 18.19
N LEU A 395 -2.95 -20.53 17.75
CA LEU A 395 -3.88 -21.25 18.63
C LEU A 395 -3.35 -22.61 19.08
N GLY A 396 -2.07 -22.91 18.80
CA GLY A 396 -1.47 -24.22 18.97
C GLY A 396 -1.50 -24.78 20.40
N GLY A 397 -1.64 -23.92 21.41
CA GLY A 397 -1.78 -24.32 22.83
C GLY A 397 -3.23 -24.59 23.27
N SER A 398 -4.19 -23.80 22.77
CA SER A 398 -5.56 -23.75 23.28
C SER A 398 -6.51 -24.70 22.52
N LEU A 399 -6.22 -25.01 21.25
CA LEU A 399 -7.07 -25.81 20.36
C LEU A 399 -6.49 -27.19 20.01
N GLY A 400 -5.66 -27.77 20.86
CA GLY A 400 -4.91 -29.02 20.56
C GLY A 400 -5.77 -30.20 20.08
N GLY A 401 -7.03 -30.32 20.53
CA GLY A 401 -7.99 -31.34 20.05
C GLY A 401 -8.70 -30.98 18.74
N VAL A 402 -8.79 -29.70 18.42
CA VAL A 402 -9.44 -29.13 17.24
C VAL A 402 -8.49 -29.05 16.04
N ARG A 403 -7.18 -28.90 16.28
CA ARG A 403 -6.14 -28.82 15.23
C ARG A 403 -6.12 -30.00 14.27
N ALA A 404 -6.47 -31.21 14.73
CA ALA A 404 -6.56 -32.40 13.88
C ALA A 404 -7.72 -32.35 12.87
N ALA A 405 -8.70 -31.47 13.08
CA ALA A 405 -9.88 -31.28 12.24
C ALA A 405 -9.74 -30.11 11.25
N PHE A 406 -8.63 -29.35 11.28
CA PHE A 406 -8.42 -28.22 10.40
C PHE A 406 -8.23 -28.70 8.95
N THR A 407 -9.21 -28.39 8.11
CA THR A 407 -9.05 -28.44 6.66
C THR A 407 -8.23 -27.22 6.21
N PRO A 408 -7.53 -27.28 5.07
CA PRO A 408 -6.80 -26.12 4.53
C PRO A 408 -7.69 -24.87 4.40
N ASP A 409 -8.93 -25.04 3.96
CA ASP A 409 -9.88 -23.94 3.77
C ASP A 409 -10.28 -23.28 5.10
N LEU A 410 -10.46 -24.08 6.16
CA LEU A 410 -10.76 -23.57 7.49
C LEU A 410 -9.54 -22.86 8.11
N GLU A 411 -8.35 -23.45 7.99
CA GLU A 411 -7.10 -22.82 8.44
C GLU A 411 -6.92 -21.45 7.80
N TRP A 412 -7.14 -21.36 6.48
CA TRP A 412 -7.07 -20.10 5.75
C TRP A 412 -8.12 -19.09 6.24
N THR A 413 -9.38 -19.52 6.33
CA THR A 413 -10.51 -18.69 6.79
C THR A 413 -10.23 -18.08 8.17
N LEU A 414 -9.74 -18.89 9.11
CA LEU A 414 -9.42 -18.42 10.46
C LEU A 414 -8.19 -17.52 10.47
N THR A 415 -7.14 -17.86 9.72
CA THR A 415 -5.94 -17.03 9.59
C THR A 415 -6.27 -15.66 9.02
N GLU A 416 -7.19 -15.60 8.07
CA GLU A 416 -7.64 -14.36 7.47
C GLU A 416 -8.40 -13.47 8.46
N PHE A 417 -9.35 -14.05 9.19
CA PHE A 417 -10.03 -13.37 10.30
C PHE A 417 -9.02 -12.82 11.32
N LEU A 418 -8.08 -13.67 11.76
CA LEU A 418 -7.07 -13.32 12.75
C LEU A 418 -6.23 -12.14 12.30
N CYS A 419 -5.71 -12.17 11.07
CA CYS A 419 -4.93 -11.06 10.52
C CYS A 419 -5.73 -9.76 10.44
N CYS A 420 -7.03 -9.81 10.12
CA CYS A 420 -7.87 -8.62 10.09
C CYS A 420 -8.14 -8.09 11.51
N ALA A 421 -8.39 -8.98 12.47
CA ALA A 421 -8.60 -8.62 13.87
C ALA A 421 -7.32 -8.01 14.50
N THR A 422 -6.15 -8.59 14.25
CA THR A 422 -4.86 -8.05 14.71
C THR A 422 -4.55 -6.72 14.03
N ALA A 423 -4.85 -6.57 12.72
CA ALA A 423 -4.63 -5.32 12.02
C ALA A 423 -5.52 -4.19 12.54
N LEU A 424 -6.80 -4.48 12.80
CA LEU A 424 -7.73 -3.54 13.41
C LEU A 424 -7.26 -3.10 14.81
N LEU A 425 -6.78 -4.05 15.61
CA LEU A 425 -6.32 -3.79 16.97
C LEU A 425 -4.97 -3.04 16.99
N ALA A 426 -4.00 -3.41 16.15
CA ALA A 426 -2.71 -2.74 16.02
C ALA A 426 -2.86 -1.29 15.53
N GLU A 427 -3.86 -1.02 14.69
CA GLU A 427 -4.14 0.29 14.14
C GLU A 427 -5.36 0.95 14.80
N ARG A 428 -5.71 0.54 16.02
CA ARG A 428 -6.94 0.96 16.72
C ARG A 428 -7.12 2.48 16.74
N ALA A 429 -6.04 3.25 16.88
CA ALA A 429 -6.09 4.71 16.90
C ALA A 429 -6.59 5.35 15.58
N LYS A 430 -6.53 4.64 14.45
CA LYS A 430 -6.99 5.12 13.14
C LYS A 430 -8.48 4.89 12.89
N PHE A 431 -9.14 4.11 13.74
CA PHE A 431 -10.54 3.71 13.56
C PHE A 431 -11.40 4.26 14.70
N ASP A 432 -12.64 4.65 14.39
CA ASP A 432 -13.60 5.01 15.44
C ASP A 432 -14.34 3.78 15.99
N ALA A 433 -15.17 4.00 17.01
CA ALA A 433 -15.95 2.92 17.63
C ALA A 433 -16.97 2.28 16.66
N ALA A 434 -17.45 3.01 15.64
CA ALA A 434 -18.41 2.47 14.68
C ALA A 434 -17.75 1.45 13.73
N HIS A 435 -16.50 1.69 13.33
CA HIS A 435 -15.71 0.71 12.58
C HIS A 435 -15.49 -0.58 13.38
N VAL A 436 -15.10 -0.45 14.66
CA VAL A 436 -14.90 -1.61 15.55
C VAL A 436 -16.21 -2.37 15.74
N HIS A 437 -17.31 -1.67 16.01
CA HIS A 437 -18.63 -2.29 16.16
C HIS A 437 -19.06 -3.03 14.89
N ARG A 438 -18.92 -2.41 13.71
CA ARG A 438 -19.23 -3.03 12.42
C ARG A 438 -18.46 -4.34 12.21
N PHE A 439 -17.17 -4.35 12.54
CA PHE A 439 -16.34 -5.55 12.46
C PHE A 439 -16.79 -6.62 13.45
N CYS A 440 -17.05 -6.25 14.72
CA CYS A 440 -17.34 -7.21 15.78
C CYS A 440 -18.76 -7.79 15.74
N LEU A 441 -19.72 -7.04 15.18
CA LEU A 441 -21.15 -7.37 15.24
C LEU A 441 -21.48 -8.79 14.76
N PRO A 442 -20.94 -9.30 13.64
CA PRO A 442 -21.24 -10.66 13.18
C PRO A 442 -20.68 -11.77 14.08
N PHE A 443 -19.70 -11.44 14.93
CA PHE A 443 -19.07 -12.38 15.86
C PHE A 443 -19.67 -12.33 17.27
N ALA A 444 -20.59 -11.42 17.56
CA ALA A 444 -21.08 -11.16 18.93
C ALA A 444 -21.66 -12.39 19.64
N SER A 445 -22.20 -13.37 18.90
CA SER A 445 -22.70 -14.63 19.48
C SER A 445 -21.63 -15.65 19.82
N VAL A 446 -20.44 -15.53 19.23
CA VAL A 446 -19.31 -16.49 19.37
C VAL A 446 -18.19 -15.88 20.22
N LEU A 447 -17.91 -14.58 20.01
CA LEU A 447 -16.89 -13.79 20.68
C LEU A 447 -17.51 -12.55 21.34
N PRO A 448 -18.30 -12.72 22.42
CA PRO A 448 -19.08 -11.64 23.00
C PRO A 448 -18.23 -10.49 23.58
N ASN A 449 -16.96 -10.75 23.91
CA ASN A 449 -16.05 -9.77 24.50
C ASN A 449 -15.15 -9.07 23.47
N LEU A 450 -15.18 -9.49 22.19
CA LEU A 450 -14.28 -8.99 21.15
C LEU A 450 -14.35 -7.47 20.99
N GLU A 451 -15.55 -6.90 20.93
CA GLU A 451 -15.74 -5.45 20.80
C GLU A 451 -15.15 -4.70 22.01
N THR A 452 -15.29 -5.25 23.21
CA THR A 452 -14.71 -4.67 24.43
C THR A 452 -13.18 -4.78 24.41
N ALA A 453 -12.65 -5.92 24.01
CA ALA A 453 -11.21 -6.14 23.86
C ALA A 453 -10.59 -5.18 22.85
N MET A 454 -11.24 -4.95 21.71
CA MET A 454 -10.77 -4.03 20.67
C MET A 454 -10.84 -2.55 21.06
N ASN A 455 -11.77 -2.17 21.95
CA ASN A 455 -11.90 -0.80 22.44
C ASN A 455 -11.05 -0.51 23.69
N SER A 456 -10.49 -1.55 24.31
CA SER A 456 -9.66 -1.39 25.50
C SER A 456 -8.27 -0.85 25.11
N PRO A 457 -7.70 0.08 25.88
CA PRO A 457 -6.32 0.51 25.68
C PRO A 457 -5.36 -0.69 25.76
N LEU A 458 -4.40 -0.74 24.82
CA LEU A 458 -3.31 -1.71 24.79
C LEU A 458 -2.14 -1.30 25.69
#